data_AF-A0A161YYS7-F1
#
_entry.id   AF-A0A161YYS7-F1
#
_cell.length_a   1.000
_cell.length_b   1.000
_cell.length_c   1.000
_cell.angle_alpha   90.00
_cell.angle_beta   90.00
_cell.angle_gamma   90.00
#
_symmetry.space_group_name_H-M   'P 1'
#
loop_
_entity.id
_entity.type
_entity.pdbx_description
1 polymer ?
#
loop_
_entity_poly.entity_id
_entity_poly.type
_entity_poly.pdbx_seq_one_letter_code
_entity_poly.pdbx_strand_id
1 'polypeptide(L)'
;MSNRGHNGFMVMMSKTIESAIIHSGNPYVDIFLDQDVGVVGELQNLRMLQAQVVLNPDKDMSAVGWDECLKKYIYNRDGADKFLRCVDLASPEVWCAKYYASMRG
;
A
#
# COMPACT_ATOMS: atom_id res chain seq x y z
N MET A 1 -3.77 -1.37 23.10
CA MET A 1 -3.43 -2.30 22.01
C MET A 1 -2.22 -1.73 21.30
N SER A 2 -1.25 -2.56 20.92
CA SER A 2 -0.03 -2.08 20.25
C SER A 2 -0.32 -1.92 18.76
N ASN A 3 -0.05 -0.74 18.20
CA ASN A 3 -0.19 -0.50 16.76
C ASN A 3 0.86 -1.27 15.93
N ARG A 4 1.81 -1.96 16.57
CA ARG A 4 2.91 -2.65 15.91
C ARG A 4 2.44 -3.73 14.93
N GLY A 5 1.35 -4.44 15.24
CA GLY A 5 0.76 -5.43 14.34
C GLY A 5 0.21 -4.79 13.06
N HIS A 6 -0.59 -3.74 13.23
CA HIS A 6 -1.15 -2.97 12.12
C HIS A 6 -0.07 -2.29 11.26
N ASN A 7 0.87 -1.61 11.91
CA ASN A 7 2.00 -0.95 11.24
C ASN A 7 2.89 -1.96 10.51
N GLY A 8 3.10 -3.15 11.08
CA GLY A 8 3.82 -4.25 10.43
C GLY A 8 3.12 -4.72 9.15
N PHE A 9 1.80 -4.82 9.17
CA PHE A 9 1.02 -5.13 7.97
C PHE A 9 1.16 -4.04 6.90
N MET A 10 1.08 -2.76 7.27
CA MET A 10 1.26 -1.64 6.35
C MET A 10 2.65 -1.66 5.68
N VAL A 11 3.71 -1.98 6.43
CA VAL A 11 5.07 -2.11 5.87
C VAL A 11 5.15 -3.31 4.93
N MET A 12 4.55 -4.44 5.27
CA MET A 12 4.52 -5.61 4.39
C MET A 12 3.81 -5.28 3.08
N MET A 13 2.62 -4.69 3.15
CA MET A 13 1.84 -4.32 1.97
C MET A 13 2.58 -3.31 1.09
N SER A 14 3.16 -2.26 1.67
CA SER A 14 3.91 -1.25 0.91
C SER A 14 5.14 -1.84 0.20
N LYS A 15 5.89 -2.73 0.85
CA LYS A 15 7.01 -3.45 0.23
C LYS A 15 6.57 -4.37 -0.89
N THR A 16 5.46 -5.08 -0.71
CA THR A 16 4.91 -5.97 -1.74
C THR A 16 4.52 -5.18 -2.98
N ILE A 17 3.82 -4.04 -2.82
CA ILE A 17 3.42 -3.18 -3.93
C ILE A 17 4.64 -2.54 -4.60
N GLU A 18 5.59 -2.03 -3.83
CA GLU A 18 6.85 -1.47 -4.36
C GLU A 18 7.57 -2.50 -5.24
N SER A 19 7.73 -3.72 -4.72
CA SER A 19 8.38 -4.82 -5.44
C SER A 19 7.61 -5.17 -6.72
N ALA A 20 6.28 -5.24 -6.65
CA ALA A 20 5.45 -5.56 -7.81
C ALA A 20 5.54 -4.47 -8.91
N ILE A 21 5.58 -3.19 -8.53
CA ILE A 21 5.79 -2.08 -9.48
C ILE A 21 7.16 -2.23 -10.18
N ILE A 22 8.23 -2.43 -9.41
CA ILE A 22 9.61 -2.51 -9.92
C ILE A 22 9.81 -3.73 -10.84
N HIS A 23 9.16 -4.86 -10.51
CA HIS A 23 9.45 -6.14 -11.16
C HIS A 23 8.36 -6.64 -12.11
N SER A 24 7.21 -5.97 -12.22
CA SER A 24 6.09 -6.42 -13.08
C SER A 24 6.49 -6.63 -14.54
N GLY A 25 7.46 -5.86 -15.05
CA GLY A 25 7.77 -5.81 -16.49
C GLY A 25 6.59 -5.32 -17.35
N ASN A 26 5.51 -4.84 -16.72
CA ASN A 26 4.27 -4.51 -17.40
C ASN A 26 4.28 -3.02 -17.78
N PRO A 27 4.25 -2.66 -19.08
CA PRO A 27 4.34 -1.27 -19.52
C PRO A 27 3.10 -0.45 -19.15
N TYR A 28 2.02 -1.10 -18.73
CA TYR A 28 0.75 -0.45 -18.39
C TYR A 28 0.61 -0.11 -16.92
N VAL A 29 1.62 -0.36 -16.09
CA VAL A 29 1.59 -0.02 -14.66
C VAL A 29 1.24 1.45 -14.45
N ASP A 30 1.86 2.34 -15.21
CA ASP A 30 1.65 3.79 -15.10
C ASP A 30 0.24 4.22 -15.55
N ILE A 31 -0.42 3.45 -16.43
CA ILE A 31 -1.78 3.74 -16.89
C ILE A 31 -2.81 3.49 -15.78
N PHE A 32 -2.57 2.46 -14.98
CA PHE A 32 -3.48 2.05 -13.91
C PHE A 32 -3.07 2.61 -12.54
N LEU A 33 -1.88 3.18 -12.43
CA LEU A 33 -1.47 3.97 -11.28
C LEU A 33 -2.21 5.31 -11.29
N ASP A 34 -2.46 5.85 -10.09
CA ASP A 34 -3.06 7.18 -9.93
C ASP A 34 -2.23 8.23 -10.69
N GLN A 35 -2.85 8.87 -11.70
CA GLN A 35 -2.14 9.64 -12.72
C GLN A 35 -1.47 10.90 -12.16
N ASP A 36 -1.90 11.37 -10.99
CA ASP A 36 -1.40 12.60 -10.37
C ASP A 36 0.05 12.46 -9.85
N VAL A 37 0.49 11.25 -9.52
CA VAL A 37 1.78 11.02 -8.82
C VAL A 37 2.78 10.23 -9.68
N GLY A 38 2.28 9.39 -10.59
CA GLY A 38 3.09 8.52 -11.45
C GLY A 38 3.92 7.48 -10.69
N VAL A 39 4.59 6.60 -11.43
CA VAL A 39 5.38 5.50 -10.84
C VAL A 39 6.44 5.98 -9.84
N VAL A 40 7.20 7.03 -10.17
CA VAL A 40 8.31 7.49 -9.32
C VAL A 40 7.81 8.05 -7.99
N GLY A 41 6.81 8.93 -8.03
CA GLY A 41 6.27 9.51 -6.81
C GLY A 41 5.53 8.46 -5.97
N GLU A 42 4.95 7.43 -6.60
CA GLU A 42 4.36 6.33 -5.86
C GLU A 42 5.38 5.50 -5.11
N LEU A 43 6.48 5.12 -5.76
CA LEU A 43 7.58 4.42 -5.10
C LEU A 43 8.15 5.25 -3.94
N GLN A 44 8.21 6.58 -4.10
CA GLN A 44 8.62 7.48 -3.03
C GLN A 44 7.64 7.46 -1.85
N ASN A 45 6.34 7.54 -2.10
CA ASN A 45 5.31 7.47 -1.06
C ASN A 45 5.38 6.15 -0.27
N LEU A 46 5.49 5.02 -0.97
CA LEU A 46 5.61 3.70 -0.36
C LEU A 46 6.86 3.61 0.53
N ARG A 47 8.02 4.09 0.07
CA ARG A 47 9.26 4.13 0.87
C ARG A 47 9.17 5.07 2.06
N MET A 48 8.50 6.21 1.91
CA MET A 48 8.29 7.15 3.01
C MET A 48 7.44 6.52 4.11
N LEU A 49 6.35 5.83 3.77
CA LEU A 49 5.56 5.07 4.75
C LEU A 49 6.43 4.04 5.48
N GLN A 50 7.22 3.25 4.74
CA GLN A 50 8.12 2.25 5.35
C GLN A 50 9.08 2.88 6.35
N ALA A 51 9.72 4.00 5.98
CA ALA A 51 10.65 4.72 6.85
C ALA A 51 9.95 5.28 8.10
N GLN A 52 8.75 5.84 7.96
CA GLN A 52 8.00 6.41 9.08
C GLN A 52 7.58 5.35 10.10
N VAL A 53 7.12 4.19 9.63
CA VAL A 53 6.82 3.05 10.51
C VAL A 53 8.07 2.57 11.24
N VAL A 54 9.22 2.47 10.56
CA VAL A 54 10.48 2.05 11.19
C VAL A 54 10.91 3.02 12.29
N LEU A 55 10.76 4.33 12.06
CA LEU A 55 11.11 5.36 13.04
C LEU A 55 10.13 5.39 14.23
N ASN A 56 8.87 4.99 14.02
CA ASN A 56 7.81 5.12 15.02
C ASN A 56 6.89 3.89 15.04
N PRO A 57 7.40 2.70 15.40
CA PRO A 57 6.68 1.43 15.22
C PRO A 57 5.40 1.29 16.05
N ASP A 58 5.27 2.05 17.14
CA ASP A 58 4.11 2.03 18.04
C ASP A 58 3.13 3.20 17.80
N LYS A 59 3.51 4.19 16.98
CA LYS A 59 2.64 5.33 16.67
C LYS A 59 1.52 4.88 15.73
N ASP A 60 0.31 5.37 15.95
CA ASP A 60 -0.82 5.11 15.05
C ASP A 60 -0.56 5.82 13.71
N MET A 61 -0.13 5.06 12.70
CA MET A 61 0.19 5.59 11.38
C MET A 61 -1.05 6.00 10.60
N SER A 62 -2.19 5.37 10.88
CA SER A 62 -3.47 5.67 10.26
C SER A 62 -4.00 7.02 10.74
N ALA A 63 -3.83 7.35 12.02
CA ALA A 63 -4.21 8.66 12.56
C ALA A 63 -3.40 9.84 11.98
N VAL A 64 -2.18 9.59 11.50
CA VAL A 64 -1.33 10.60 10.84
C VAL A 64 -1.48 10.60 9.31
N GLY A 65 -2.42 9.82 8.77
CA GLY A 65 -2.73 9.78 7.34
C GLY A 65 -1.70 9.07 6.46
N TRP A 66 -0.74 8.35 7.05
CA TRP A 66 0.26 7.60 6.28
C TRP A 66 -0.32 6.36 5.59
N ASP A 67 -1.49 5.90 6.04
CA ASP A 67 -2.23 4.82 5.39
C ASP A 67 -2.95 5.25 4.11
N GLU A 68 -3.11 6.56 3.85
CA GLU A 68 -3.77 7.09 2.63
C GLU A 68 -3.11 6.56 1.35
N CYS A 69 -1.79 6.41 1.35
CA CYS A 69 -1.07 5.83 0.21
C CYS A 69 -1.43 4.34 -0.02
N LEU A 70 -1.83 3.61 1.01
CA LEU A 70 -2.28 2.22 0.91
C LEU A 70 -3.77 2.09 0.66
N LYS A 71 -4.58 3.00 1.21
CA LYS A 71 -6.04 2.99 1.13
C LYS A 71 -6.55 2.93 -0.30
N LYS A 72 -5.87 3.57 -1.26
CA LYS A 72 -6.25 3.48 -2.67
C LYS A 72 -6.21 2.06 -3.25
N TYR A 73 -5.34 1.19 -2.74
CA TYR A 73 -5.26 -0.22 -3.13
C TYR A 73 -6.28 -1.09 -2.40
N ILE A 74 -6.89 -0.56 -1.34
CA ILE A 74 -7.78 -1.30 -0.42
C ILE A 74 -9.25 -0.96 -0.67
N TYR A 75 -9.56 0.32 -0.87
CA TYR A 75 -10.93 0.83 -0.94
C TYR A 75 -11.50 0.94 -2.35
N ASN A 76 -11.02 0.10 -3.26
CA ASN A 76 -11.54 -0.01 -4.63
C ASN A 76 -11.75 1.36 -5.30
N ARG A 77 -10.76 2.27 -5.16
CA ARG A 77 -10.71 3.46 -6.02
C ARG A 77 -10.68 2.98 -7.47
N ASP A 78 -11.37 3.67 -8.36
CA ASP A 78 -11.39 3.34 -9.78
C ASP A 78 -9.97 3.06 -10.29
N GLY A 79 -9.73 1.84 -10.77
CA GLY A 79 -8.42 1.41 -11.27
C GLY A 79 -7.57 0.58 -10.31
N ALA A 80 -7.88 0.51 -9.01
CA ALA A 80 -7.09 -0.26 -8.04
C ALA A 80 -7.06 -1.76 -8.36
N ASP A 81 -8.20 -2.37 -8.67
CA ASP A 81 -8.27 -3.78 -9.11
C ASP A 81 -7.49 -4.01 -10.41
N LYS A 82 -7.57 -3.06 -11.36
CA LYS A 82 -6.82 -3.13 -12.62
C LYS A 82 -5.32 -3.05 -12.39
N PHE A 83 -4.87 -2.13 -11.54
CA PHE A 83 -3.47 -2.01 -11.16
C PHE A 83 -2.99 -3.27 -10.46
N LEU A 84 -3.69 -3.75 -9.44
CA LEU A 84 -3.26 -4.93 -8.68
C LEU A 84 -3.16 -6.16 -9.59
N ARG A 85 -4.12 -6.36 -10.50
CA ARG A 85 -4.02 -7.41 -11.53
C ARG A 85 -2.87 -7.18 -12.50
N CYS A 86 -2.62 -5.93 -12.90
CA CYS A 86 -1.52 -5.56 -13.80
C CYS A 86 -0.15 -5.95 -13.23
N VAL A 87 0.00 -5.92 -11.90
CA VAL A 87 1.22 -6.29 -11.18
C VAL A 87 1.13 -7.65 -10.46
N ASP A 88 0.15 -8.49 -10.84
CA ASP A 88 -0.08 -9.85 -10.33
C ASP A 88 -0.22 -9.94 -8.79
N LEU A 89 -0.95 -8.98 -8.21
CA LEU A 89 -1.27 -8.93 -6.80
C LEU A 89 -2.74 -9.27 -6.53
N ALA A 90 -3.02 -9.69 -5.30
CA ALA A 90 -4.36 -10.00 -4.83
C ALA A 90 -5.31 -8.80 -4.96
N SER A 91 -6.61 -9.08 -5.10
CA SER A 91 -7.64 -8.06 -5.30
C SER A 91 -7.75 -7.10 -4.09
N PRO A 92 -8.34 -5.91 -4.28
CA PRO A 92 -8.59 -4.96 -3.20
C PRO A 92 -9.32 -5.58 -2.01
N GLU A 93 -10.30 -6.47 -2.23
CA GLU A 93 -11.07 -7.08 -1.13
C GLU A 93 -10.19 -7.95 -0.22
N VAL A 94 -9.22 -8.68 -0.79
CA VAL A 94 -8.29 -9.51 -0.02
C VAL A 94 -7.39 -8.63 0.85
N TRP A 95 -6.87 -7.54 0.29
CA TRP A 95 -6.06 -6.59 1.04
C TRP A 95 -6.87 -5.89 2.14
N CYS A 96 -8.10 -5.50 1.83
CA CYS A 96 -9.04 -4.88 2.77
C CYS A 96 -9.34 -5.78 3.97
N ALA A 97 -9.67 -7.05 3.73
CA ALA A 97 -9.92 -8.01 4.79
C ALA A 97 -8.70 -8.18 5.71
N LYS A 98 -7.49 -8.29 5.14
CA LYS A 98 -6.24 -8.41 5.91
C LYS A 98 -5.90 -7.13 6.68
N TYR A 99 -6.14 -5.97 6.09
CA TYR A 99 -5.93 -4.67 6.72
C TYR A 99 -6.78 -4.52 7.98
N TYR A 100 -8.09 -4.76 7.88
CA TYR A 100 -8.97 -4.68 9.06
C TYR A 100 -8.68 -5.77 10.10
N ALA A 101 -8.27 -6.98 9.67
CA ALA A 101 -7.83 -8.01 10.60
C ALA A 101 -6.60 -7.56 11.41
N SER A 102 -5.66 -6.85 10.78
CA SER A 102 -4.46 -6.33 11.45
C SER A 102 -4.73 -5.22 12.47
N MET A 103 -5.88 -4.54 12.39
CA MET A 103 -6.32 -3.53 13.37
C MET A 103 -6.99 -4.12 14.62
N ARG A 104 -7.39 -5.40 14.57
CA ARG A 104 -8.13 -6.07 15.65
C ARG A 104 -7.24 -6.89 16.60
N GLY A 105 -5.95 -7.03 16.29
CA GLY A 105 -4.94 -7.71 17.11
C GLY A 105 -4.18 -6.74 18.00
#